data_AF-A0A661AN15-F1
#
_entry.id   AF-A0A661AN15-F1
#
_cell.length_a   1.000
_cell.length_b   1.000
_cell.length_c   1.000
_cell.angle_alpha   90.00
_cell.angle_beta   90.00
_cell.angle_gamma   90.00
#
_symmetry.space_group_name_H-M   'P 1'
#
loop_
_entity.id
_entity.type
_entity.pdbx_description
1 polymer ?
#
loop_
_entity_poly.entity_id
_entity_poly.type
_entity_poly.pdbx_seq_one_letter_code
_entity_poly.pdbx_strand_id
1 'polypeptide(L)'
;MMFLTVLLLFSDLREMAVSIKAKGDVKVIRATEEMNLTRGMILKEGDEVRTGEDGYALIKYLEKGIIIEVKSNSSISIPIDTRSRKTGRLRRVKLFFGEIISIIKGKSFEVETPNAVAAVKGTKFSVTQSGDTTRVFVTSGSVKLKNGSGEIDINPGEGGICIDDNPPEKTETPKKIQIEFEDGKGNIKILEIEVE
;
A
#
# COMPACT_ATOMS: atom_id res chain seq x y z
N MET A 1 -5.51 42.40 25.05
CA MET A 1 -4.34 41.57 25.38
C MET A 1 -4.70 40.11 25.09
N MET A 2 -4.19 39.61 23.96
CA MET A 2 -3.85 38.20 23.70
C MET A 2 -4.91 37.10 23.94
N PHE A 3 -5.83 36.92 22.97
CA PHE A 3 -6.47 35.62 22.67
C PHE A 3 -6.20 35.25 21.21
N LEU A 4 -4.96 35.44 20.77
CA LEU A 4 -4.49 35.13 19.43
C LEU A 4 -3.33 34.14 19.55
N THR A 5 -3.60 32.85 19.81
CA THR A 5 -2.56 31.79 19.66
C THR A 5 -3.04 30.34 19.75
N VAL A 6 -4.30 29.98 19.48
CA VAL A 6 -4.68 28.55 19.39
C VAL A 6 -5.62 28.26 18.23
N LEU A 7 -5.36 28.82 17.04
CA LEU A 7 -6.11 28.46 15.83
C LEU A 7 -5.27 28.60 14.54
N LEU A 8 -3.97 28.33 14.62
CA LEU A 8 -3.05 28.37 13.47
C LEU A 8 -2.20 27.10 13.33
N LEU A 9 -2.62 25.98 13.95
CA LEU A 9 -1.95 24.68 13.78
C LEU A 9 -2.74 23.66 12.98
N PHE A 10 -3.89 24.03 12.40
CA PHE A 10 -4.41 23.29 11.25
C PHE A 10 -3.68 23.80 10.02
N SER A 11 -2.42 23.38 9.86
CA SER A 11 -1.82 23.45 8.53
C SER A 11 -2.76 22.68 7.61
N ASP A 12 -3.30 23.34 6.58
CA ASP A 12 -4.27 22.73 5.66
C ASP A 12 -3.67 21.42 5.12
N LEU A 13 -4.23 20.29 5.54
CA LEU A 13 -3.71 18.97 5.17
C LEU A 13 -3.94 18.81 3.67
N ARG A 14 -2.87 18.54 2.92
CA ARG A 14 -2.95 18.50 1.46
C ARG A 14 -3.85 17.36 1.03
N GLU A 15 -4.66 17.62 0.01
CA GLU A 15 -5.35 16.57 -0.72
C GLU A 15 -4.33 15.77 -1.51
N MET A 16 -4.31 14.46 -1.29
CA MET A 16 -3.27 13.57 -1.83
C MET A 16 -3.83 12.51 -2.76
N ALA A 17 -5.05 12.04 -2.48
CA ALA A 17 -5.67 10.97 -3.23
C ALA A 17 -7.19 11.09 -3.25
N VAL A 18 -7.81 10.29 -4.11
CA VAL A 18 -9.26 10.14 -4.21
C VAL A 18 -9.61 8.66 -4.24
N SER A 19 -10.65 8.28 -3.51
CA SER A 19 -11.24 6.95 -3.61
C SER A 19 -11.98 6.80 -4.94
N ILE A 20 -11.56 5.83 -5.75
CA ILE A 20 -12.22 5.47 -7.01
C ILE A 20 -13.32 4.43 -6.76
N LYS A 21 -13.11 3.57 -5.76
CA LYS A 21 -14.03 2.51 -5.36
C LYS A 21 -13.83 2.19 -3.88
N ALA A 22 -14.93 1.94 -3.18
CA ALA A 22 -14.97 1.34 -1.85
C ALA A 22 -16.10 0.30 -1.85
N LYS A 23 -15.85 -0.89 -1.30
CA LYS A 23 -16.83 -1.98 -1.17
C LYS A 23 -16.59 -2.67 0.18
N GLY A 24 -17.66 -3.11 0.83
CA GLY A 24 -17.59 -3.78 2.14
C GLY A 24 -17.27 -2.79 3.25
N ASP A 25 -16.71 -3.29 4.34
CA ASP A 25 -16.26 -2.45 5.45
C ASP A 25 -14.96 -1.71 5.10
N VAL A 26 -15.07 -0.41 4.83
CA VAL A 26 -13.92 0.46 4.57
C VAL A 26 -14.08 1.77 5.30
N LYS A 27 -13.12 2.08 6.17
CA LYS A 27 -13.11 3.28 7.01
C LYS A 27 -11.94 4.19 6.63
N VAL A 28 -12.14 5.49 6.82
CA VAL A 28 -11.10 6.50 6.91
C VAL A 28 -11.06 7.00 8.33
N ILE A 29 -9.87 7.03 8.91
CA ILE A 29 -9.61 7.68 10.19
C ILE A 29 -8.84 8.96 9.90
N ARG A 30 -9.44 10.10 10.26
CA ARG A 30 -8.85 11.42 10.11
C ARG A 30 -8.73 12.05 11.48
N ALA A 31 -7.49 12.17 11.96
CA ALA A 31 -7.20 12.51 13.34
C ALA A 31 -7.90 11.55 14.32
N THR A 32 -9.04 11.95 14.89
CA THR A 32 -9.85 11.14 15.82
C THR A 32 -11.20 10.73 15.26
N GLU A 33 -11.55 11.20 14.06
CA GLU A 33 -12.84 10.92 13.44
C GLU A 33 -12.73 9.69 12.55
N GLU A 34 -13.68 8.76 12.71
CA GLU A 34 -13.83 7.61 11.83
C GLU A 34 -15.05 7.80 10.94
N MET A 35 -14.88 7.56 9.64
CA MET A 35 -15.92 7.75 8.64
C MET A 35 -15.85 6.67 7.57
N ASN A 36 -17.00 6.32 6.98
CA ASN A 36 -17.02 5.36 5.87
C ASN A 36 -16.31 5.95 4.65
N LEU A 37 -15.40 5.18 4.05
CA LEU A 37 -14.82 5.55 2.77
C LEU A 37 -15.88 5.40 1.68
N THR A 38 -16.18 6.48 0.97
CA THR A 38 -17.10 6.46 -0.17
C THR A 38 -16.37 6.76 -1.48
N ARG A 39 -16.97 6.35 -2.60
CA ARG A 39 -16.46 6.69 -3.93
C ARG A 39 -16.44 8.20 -4.11
N GLY A 40 -15.33 8.74 -4.61
CA GLY A 40 -15.10 10.16 -4.82
C GLY A 40 -14.60 10.89 -3.59
N MET A 41 -14.51 10.24 -2.43
CA MET A 41 -13.99 10.85 -1.21
C MET A 41 -12.51 11.23 -1.39
N ILE A 42 -12.18 12.46 -1.01
CA ILE A 42 -10.82 12.99 -1.01
C ILE A 42 -10.10 12.54 0.26
N LEU A 43 -8.93 11.95 0.07
CA LEU A 43 -8.00 11.57 1.10
C LEU A 43 -6.88 12.60 1.22
N LYS A 44 -6.58 12.98 2.45
CA LYS A 44 -5.61 14.01 2.80
C LYS A 44 -4.38 13.38 3.47
N GLU A 45 -3.30 14.15 3.56
CA GLU A 45 -2.20 13.80 4.45
C GLU A 45 -2.72 13.55 5.87
N GLY A 46 -2.21 12.52 6.53
CA GLY A 46 -2.63 12.11 7.87
C GLY A 46 -3.82 11.15 7.89
N ASP A 47 -4.51 10.93 6.77
CA ASP A 47 -5.60 9.95 6.73
C ASP A 47 -5.04 8.52 6.79
N GLU A 48 -5.71 7.69 7.59
CA GLU A 48 -5.56 6.24 7.59
C GLU A 48 -6.79 5.61 6.92
N VAL A 49 -6.58 4.62 6.05
CA VAL A 49 -7.67 3.83 5.45
C VAL A 49 -7.56 2.41 5.98
N ARG A 50 -8.65 1.91 6.56
CA ARG A 50 -8.78 0.53 7.06
C ARG A 50 -9.84 -0.23 6.28
N THR A 51 -9.53 -1.47 5.93
CA THR A 51 -10.47 -2.42 5.31
C THR A 51 -10.71 -3.60 6.27
N GLY A 52 -11.98 -3.94 6.46
CA GLY A 52 -12.39 -5.14 7.19
C GLY A 52 -12.27 -6.42 6.34
N GLU A 53 -12.90 -7.50 6.80
CA GLU A 53 -12.82 -8.83 6.17
C GLU A 53 -13.38 -8.87 4.74
N ASP A 54 -14.47 -8.15 4.48
CA ASP A 54 -15.08 -7.99 3.15
C ASP A 54 -14.68 -6.67 2.46
N GLY A 55 -13.76 -5.92 3.08
CA GLY A 55 -13.36 -4.58 2.69
C GLY A 55 -12.45 -4.56 1.46
N TYR A 56 -12.69 -3.58 0.59
CA TYR A 56 -11.88 -3.35 -0.61
C TYR A 56 -11.91 -1.87 -0.98
N ALA A 57 -10.72 -1.28 -1.22
CA ALA A 57 -10.61 0.08 -1.72
C ALA A 57 -9.71 0.18 -2.96
N LEU A 58 -10.10 1.04 -3.90
CA LEU A 58 -9.23 1.47 -5.00
C LEU A 58 -8.97 2.96 -4.84
N ILE A 59 -7.73 3.33 -4.56
CA ILE A 59 -7.31 4.69 -4.26
C ILE A 59 -6.40 5.18 -5.38
N LYS A 60 -6.68 6.38 -5.89
CA LYS A 60 -5.85 7.02 -6.91
C LYS A 60 -5.24 8.27 -6.31
N TYR A 61 -3.91 8.34 -6.29
CA TYR A 61 -3.23 9.58 -5.90
C TYR A 61 -3.48 10.66 -6.95
N LEU A 62 -3.56 11.92 -6.51
CA LEU A 62 -3.76 13.07 -7.39
C LEU A 62 -2.54 13.30 -8.30
N GLU A 63 -1.35 12.90 -7.83
CA GLU A 63 -0.18 12.74 -8.70
C GLU A 63 -0.45 11.69 -9.78
N LYS A 64 -0.23 12.07 -11.05
CA LYS A 64 -0.55 11.22 -12.19
C LYS A 64 0.20 9.88 -12.14
N GLY A 65 -0.56 8.80 -12.33
CA GLY A 65 -0.02 7.47 -12.61
C GLY A 65 0.16 6.56 -11.39
N ILE A 66 -0.37 6.93 -10.21
CA ILE A 66 -0.29 6.12 -9.00
C ILE A 66 -1.69 5.65 -8.60
N ILE A 67 -1.91 4.34 -8.64
CA ILE A 67 -3.15 3.68 -8.18
C ILE A 67 -2.78 2.55 -7.23
N ILE A 68 -3.48 2.48 -6.11
CA ILE A 68 -3.30 1.47 -5.07
C ILE A 68 -4.64 0.80 -4.83
N GLU A 69 -4.64 -0.52 -4.94
CA GLU A 69 -5.70 -1.40 -4.46
C GLU A 69 -5.34 -1.82 -3.03
N VAL A 70 -6.24 -1.57 -2.09
CA VAL A 70 -6.14 -2.00 -0.69
C VAL A 70 -7.05 -3.20 -0.51
N LYS A 71 -6.46 -4.35 -0.18
CA LYS A 71 -7.17 -5.62 0.00
C LYS A 71 -7.91 -5.64 1.34
N SER A 72 -8.64 -6.70 1.63
CA SER A 72 -9.29 -6.89 2.93
C SER A 72 -8.27 -6.97 4.05
N ASN A 73 -8.72 -6.74 5.29
CA ASN A 73 -7.90 -6.83 6.50
C ASN A 73 -6.59 -6.05 6.39
N SER A 74 -6.66 -4.82 5.87
CA SER A 74 -5.48 -4.00 5.60
C SER A 74 -5.61 -2.63 6.25
N SER A 75 -4.48 -2.06 6.64
CA SER A 75 -4.42 -0.65 7.07
C SER A 75 -3.28 0.07 6.36
N ILE A 76 -3.63 1.17 5.71
CA ILE A 76 -2.66 2.08 5.10
C ILE A 76 -2.81 3.50 5.66
N SER A 77 -1.74 4.28 5.64
CA SER A 77 -1.82 5.73 5.84
C SER A 77 -1.14 6.52 4.74
N ILE A 78 -1.68 7.72 4.51
CA ILE A 78 -1.05 8.76 3.71
C ILE A 78 -0.23 9.62 4.68
N PRO A 79 1.09 9.47 4.76
CA PRO A 79 1.87 10.14 5.80
C PRO A 79 1.89 11.67 5.60
N ILE A 80 1.91 12.39 6.72
CA ILE A 80 2.28 13.81 6.73
C ILE A 80 3.80 13.89 6.58
N ASP A 81 4.29 14.28 5.40
CA ASP A 81 5.73 14.50 5.18
C ASP A 81 6.01 15.98 4.92
N THR A 82 6.42 16.64 5.99
CA THR A 82 6.80 18.05 6.04
C THR A 82 8.06 18.37 5.23
N ARG A 83 8.95 17.38 4.99
CA ARG A 83 10.14 17.56 4.14
C ARG A 83 9.74 17.60 2.67
N SER A 84 8.77 16.77 2.29
CA SER A 84 8.26 16.73 0.92
C SER A 84 7.38 17.93 0.54
N ARG A 85 6.88 18.72 1.52
CA ARG A 85 6.24 20.02 1.24
C ARG A 85 7.17 21.02 0.53
N LYS A 86 8.48 20.94 0.77
CA LYS A 86 9.48 21.81 0.09
C LYS A 86 9.88 21.31 -1.30
N THR A 87 9.76 20.00 -1.57
CA THR A 87 10.20 19.38 -2.83
C THR A 87 9.05 19.00 -3.76
N GLY A 88 7.81 18.99 -3.25
CA GLY A 88 6.58 18.70 -4.00
C GLY A 88 6.46 17.25 -4.47
N ARG A 89 7.05 16.28 -3.76
CA ARG A 89 7.21 14.89 -4.23
C ARG A 89 6.78 13.87 -3.17
N LEU A 90 5.60 14.04 -2.58
CA LEU A 90 5.16 13.12 -1.53
C LEU A 90 4.51 11.92 -2.21
N ARG A 91 5.33 10.88 -2.39
CA ARG A 91 4.97 9.68 -3.16
C ARG A 91 5.16 8.45 -2.30
N ARG A 92 4.54 8.47 -1.13
CA ARG A 92 4.64 7.39 -0.16
C ARG A 92 3.26 7.00 0.35
N VAL A 93 3.10 5.71 0.62
CA VAL A 93 2.06 5.15 1.48
C VAL A 93 2.75 4.36 2.58
N LYS A 94 2.19 4.37 3.79
CA LYS A 94 2.58 3.40 4.81
C LYS A 94 1.56 2.27 4.83
N LEU A 95 2.00 1.02 4.83
CA LEU A 95 1.19 -0.17 5.03
C LEU A 95 1.54 -0.74 6.41
N PHE A 96 0.58 -0.68 7.33
CA PHE A 96 0.78 -1.19 8.70
C PHE A 96 0.64 -2.70 8.77
N PHE A 97 -0.36 -3.25 8.07
CA PHE A 97 -0.63 -4.67 7.92
C PHE A 97 -1.56 -4.90 6.73
N GLY A 98 -1.62 -6.15 6.26
CA GLY A 98 -2.44 -6.56 5.14
C GLY A 98 -1.70 -6.46 3.81
N GLU A 99 -2.42 -6.18 2.73
CA GLU A 99 -1.88 -6.22 1.38
C GLU A 99 -2.32 -5.02 0.54
N ILE A 100 -1.39 -4.50 -0.25
CA ILE A 100 -1.70 -3.60 -1.35
C ILE A 100 -1.17 -4.14 -2.68
N ILE A 101 -1.94 -3.89 -3.75
CA ILE A 101 -1.50 -4.08 -5.13
C ILE A 101 -1.40 -2.70 -5.77
N SER A 102 -0.25 -2.38 -6.35
CA SER A 102 0.02 -1.03 -6.86
C SER A 102 0.38 -1.04 -8.33
N ILE A 103 -0.15 -0.05 -9.05
CA ILE A 103 0.21 0.24 -10.43
C ILE A 103 0.77 1.66 -10.48
N ILE A 104 2.07 1.77 -10.75
CA ILE A 104 2.79 3.03 -10.79
C ILE A 104 3.31 3.27 -12.21
N LYS A 105 3.03 4.45 -12.79
CA LYS A 105 3.49 4.82 -14.14
C LYS A 105 4.44 6.03 -14.07
N GLY A 106 5.69 5.82 -14.48
CA GLY A 106 6.70 6.85 -14.73
C GLY A 106 7.29 7.58 -13.52
N LYS A 107 6.56 7.67 -12.40
CA LYS A 107 7.01 8.34 -11.17
C LYS A 107 7.60 7.35 -10.17
N SER A 108 8.49 7.85 -9.31
CA SER A 108 8.98 7.12 -8.14
C SER A 108 7.88 7.00 -7.10
N PHE A 109 7.72 5.86 -6.42
CA PHE A 109 6.79 5.73 -5.31
C PHE A 109 7.41 4.84 -4.23
N GLU A 110 7.04 5.02 -2.97
CA GLU A 110 7.53 4.24 -1.85
C GLU A 110 6.36 3.63 -1.09
N VAL A 111 6.46 2.34 -0.82
CA VAL A 111 5.62 1.66 0.17
C VAL A 111 6.50 1.43 1.39
N GLU A 112 6.16 2.09 2.49
CA GLU A 112 6.82 1.91 3.78
C GLU A 112 6.00 0.92 4.61
N THR A 113 6.68 -0.02 5.23
CA THR A 113 6.12 -0.98 6.18
C THR A 113 6.93 -0.89 7.47
N PRO A 114 6.49 -1.51 8.58
CA PRO A 114 7.30 -1.59 9.79
C PRO A 114 8.72 -2.14 9.55
N ASN A 115 8.87 -3.13 8.65
CA ASN A 115 10.14 -3.83 8.48
C ASN A 115 10.95 -3.39 7.26
N ALA A 116 10.34 -2.70 6.29
CA ALA A 116 11.03 -2.36 5.05
C ALA A 116 10.45 -1.16 4.30
N VAL A 117 11.22 -0.66 3.34
CA VAL A 117 10.78 0.27 2.31
C VAL A 117 10.94 -0.37 0.94
N ALA A 118 9.83 -0.46 0.20
CA ALA A 118 9.81 -0.85 -1.20
C ALA A 118 9.75 0.41 -2.08
N ALA A 119 10.87 0.77 -2.71
CA ALA A 119 10.99 1.91 -3.60
C ALA A 119 10.85 1.47 -5.06
N VAL A 120 9.94 2.12 -5.80
CA VAL A 120 9.52 1.66 -7.12
C VAL A 120 9.56 2.79 -8.15
N LYS A 121 9.73 2.44 -9.43
CA LYS A 121 9.62 3.38 -10.55
C LYS A 121 9.02 2.68 -11.77
N GLY A 122 7.77 3.00 -12.09
CA GLY A 122 7.12 2.44 -13.27
C GLY A 122 6.75 0.95 -13.12
N THR A 123 6.25 0.55 -11.95
CA THR A 123 6.16 -0.85 -11.53
C THR A 123 4.72 -1.30 -11.28
N LYS A 124 4.43 -2.57 -11.57
CA LYS A 124 3.28 -3.32 -11.04
C LYS A 124 3.79 -4.33 -10.03
N PHE A 125 3.31 -4.24 -8.79
CA PHE A 125 3.82 -5.04 -7.68
C PHE A 125 2.78 -5.15 -6.56
N SER A 126 2.93 -6.14 -5.70
CA SER A 126 2.22 -6.23 -4.43
C SER A 126 3.19 -6.10 -3.25
N VAL A 127 2.67 -5.60 -2.14
CA VAL A 127 3.36 -5.59 -0.84
C VAL A 127 2.40 -6.13 0.20
N THR A 128 2.85 -7.12 0.96
CA THR A 128 2.12 -7.72 2.07
C THR A 128 2.91 -7.49 3.34
N GLN A 129 2.25 -6.99 4.38
CA GLN A 129 2.81 -6.84 5.71
C GLN A 129 2.03 -7.70 6.70
N SER A 130 2.74 -8.56 7.43
CA SER A 130 2.15 -9.39 8.48
C SER A 130 3.16 -9.59 9.60
N GLY A 131 2.83 -9.11 10.81
CA GLY A 131 3.72 -9.22 11.96
C GLY A 131 5.05 -8.50 11.70
N ASP A 132 6.14 -9.25 11.77
CA ASP A 132 7.53 -8.85 11.53
C ASP A 132 7.97 -9.04 10.06
N THR A 133 7.06 -9.42 9.18
CA THR A 133 7.40 -9.84 7.83
C THR A 133 6.78 -8.92 6.78
N THR A 134 7.65 -8.37 5.92
CA THR A 134 7.26 -7.72 4.66
C THR A 134 7.58 -8.64 3.50
N ARG A 135 6.60 -8.86 2.61
CA ARG A 135 6.79 -9.54 1.32
C ARG A 135 6.50 -8.60 0.18
N VAL A 136 7.30 -8.67 -0.87
CA VAL A 136 7.11 -7.94 -2.12
C VAL A 136 7.11 -8.92 -3.27
N PHE A 137 6.20 -8.74 -4.23
CA PHE A 137 6.23 -9.47 -5.49
C PHE A 137 6.09 -8.51 -6.66
N VAL A 138 6.91 -8.68 -7.70
CA VAL A 138 6.98 -7.74 -8.81
C VAL A 138 6.51 -8.40 -10.10
N THR A 139 5.51 -7.82 -10.74
CA THR A 139 4.97 -8.33 -12.02
C THR A 139 5.55 -7.57 -13.22
N SER A 140 5.94 -6.31 -13.05
CA SER A 140 6.50 -5.48 -14.13
C SER A 140 7.26 -4.30 -13.55
N GLY A 141 8.35 -3.86 -14.20
CA GLY A 141 9.23 -2.81 -13.69
C GLY A 141 10.29 -3.36 -12.75
N SER A 142 10.66 -2.63 -11.70
CA SER A 142 11.53 -3.15 -10.65
C SER A 142 11.20 -2.50 -9.31
N VAL A 143 11.57 -3.17 -8.23
CA VAL A 143 11.41 -2.69 -6.86
C VAL A 143 12.75 -2.82 -6.14
N LYS A 144 13.22 -1.72 -5.56
CA LYS A 144 14.31 -1.77 -4.59
C LYS A 144 13.71 -1.98 -3.20
N LEU A 145 13.94 -3.16 -2.62
CA LEU A 145 13.53 -3.50 -1.26
C LEU A 145 14.69 -3.25 -0.32
N LYS A 146 14.47 -2.47 0.75
CA LYS A 146 15.52 -2.12 1.72
C LYS A 146 15.01 -2.05 3.15
N ASN A 147 15.90 -2.30 4.09
CA ASN A 147 15.72 -2.00 5.52
C ASN A 147 17.00 -1.40 6.11
N GLY A 148 17.14 -1.40 7.44
CA GLY A 148 18.34 -0.90 8.11
C GLY A 148 19.62 -1.73 7.86
N SER A 149 19.48 -2.97 7.43
CA SER A 149 20.58 -3.95 7.32
C SER A 149 21.02 -4.22 5.88
N GLY A 150 20.26 -3.79 4.88
CA GLY A 150 20.65 -3.95 3.47
C GLY A 150 19.59 -3.54 2.47
N GLU A 151 19.92 -3.72 1.20
CA GLU A 151 19.02 -3.51 0.07
C GLU A 151 19.22 -4.55 -1.04
N ILE A 152 18.14 -4.89 -1.73
CA ILE A 152 18.13 -5.77 -2.90
C ILE A 152 17.21 -5.20 -3.98
N ASP A 153 17.52 -5.49 -5.24
CA ASP A 153 16.64 -5.20 -6.38
C ASP A 153 15.82 -6.44 -6.76
N ILE A 154 14.49 -6.29 -6.77
CA ILE A 154 13.49 -7.29 -7.16
C ILE A 154 12.98 -6.95 -8.56
N ASN A 155 13.14 -7.88 -9.49
CA ASN A 155 12.78 -7.75 -10.90
C ASN A 155 11.44 -8.45 -11.18
N PRO A 156 10.86 -8.28 -12.39
CA PRO A 156 9.61 -8.95 -12.76
C PRO A 156 9.74 -10.46 -12.62
N GLY A 157 8.74 -11.08 -11.99
CA GLY A 157 8.73 -12.51 -11.70
C GLY A 157 9.58 -12.91 -10.49
N GLU A 158 10.11 -11.96 -9.72
CA GLU A 158 10.81 -12.24 -8.45
C GLU A 158 9.98 -11.77 -7.24
N GLY A 159 10.19 -12.45 -6.11
CA GLY A 159 9.75 -11.99 -4.81
C GLY A 159 10.92 -11.53 -3.94
N GLY A 160 10.60 -10.73 -2.93
CA GLY A 160 11.53 -10.34 -1.87
C GLY A 160 10.86 -10.43 -0.52
N ILE A 161 11.62 -10.80 0.49
CA ILE A 161 11.16 -10.89 1.88
C ILE A 161 12.10 -10.11 2.80
N CYS A 162 11.51 -9.45 3.79
CA CYS A 162 12.20 -8.83 4.91
C CYS A 162 11.55 -9.35 6.19
N ILE A 163 12.34 -9.94 7.09
CA ILE A 163 11.86 -10.45 8.38
C ILE A 163 12.67 -9.75 9.46
N ASP A 164 11.97 -9.03 10.34
CA ASP A 164 12.57 -8.24 11.41
C ASP A 164 13.63 -7.27 10.85
N ASP A 165 14.80 -7.17 11.48
CA ASP A 165 15.92 -6.35 11.04
C ASP A 165 16.93 -7.12 10.17
N ASN A 166 16.62 -8.34 9.73
CA ASN A 166 17.53 -9.10 8.86
C ASN A 166 17.64 -8.46 7.47
N PRO A 167 18.80 -8.53 6.79
CA PRO A 167 18.92 -7.99 5.44
C PRO A 167 17.85 -8.60 4.51
N PRO A 168 17.29 -7.83 3.56
CA PRO A 168 16.29 -8.37 2.66
C PRO A 168 16.84 -9.51 1.81
N GLU A 169 16.02 -10.53 1.57
CA GLU A 169 16.36 -11.69 0.77
C GLU A 169 15.43 -11.83 -0.43
N LYS A 170 15.97 -12.32 -1.56
CA LYS A 170 15.13 -12.70 -2.70
C LYS A 170 14.42 -14.01 -2.37
N THR A 171 13.16 -14.10 -2.75
CA THR A 171 12.40 -15.35 -2.72
C THR A 171 12.13 -15.80 -4.14
N GLU A 172 12.36 -17.07 -4.41
CA GLU A 172 11.88 -17.67 -5.65
C GLU A 172 10.34 -17.62 -5.68
N THR A 173 9.79 -17.32 -6.86
CA THR A 173 8.36 -17.41 -7.10
C THR A 173 7.91 -18.84 -6.82
N PRO A 174 6.79 -19.06 -6.11
CA PRO A 174 6.26 -20.41 -6.00
C PRO A 174 5.99 -20.92 -7.41
N LYS A 175 6.73 -21.96 -7.81
CA LYS A 175 6.60 -22.63 -9.12
C LYS A 175 5.18 -23.14 -9.38
N LYS A 176 4.34 -23.20 -8.33
CA LYS A 176 2.97 -23.70 -8.34
C LYS A 176 2.06 -22.77 -7.53
N ILE A 177 0.98 -22.31 -8.15
CA ILE A 177 -0.13 -21.59 -7.52
C ILE A 177 -1.32 -22.54 -7.44
N GLN A 178 -1.91 -22.71 -6.26
CA GLN A 178 -3.17 -23.44 -6.08
C GLN A 178 -4.32 -22.44 -5.94
N ILE A 179 -5.30 -22.52 -6.83
CA ILE A 179 -6.53 -21.73 -6.77
C ILE A 179 -7.68 -22.64 -6.39
N GLU A 180 -8.28 -22.40 -5.23
CA GLU A 180 -9.52 -23.05 -4.81
C GLU A 180 -10.73 -22.32 -5.41
N PHE A 181 -11.61 -23.06 -6.08
CA PHE A 181 -12.86 -22.53 -6.62
C PHE A 181 -14.00 -23.52 -6.40
N GLU A 182 -15.17 -23.00 -6.05
CA GLU A 182 -16.39 -23.80 -5.91
C GLU A 182 -17.06 -23.95 -7.29
N ASP A 183 -17.32 -25.19 -7.72
CA ASP A 183 -18.06 -25.43 -8.95
C ASP A 183 -19.55 -25.09 -8.79
N GLY A 184 -20.30 -25.02 -9.90
CA GLY A 184 -21.73 -24.72 -9.89
C GLY A 184 -22.61 -25.76 -9.17
N LYS A 185 -22.02 -26.77 -8.52
CA LYS A 185 -22.69 -27.79 -7.71
C LYS A 185 -22.24 -27.76 -6.24
N GLY A 186 -21.44 -26.77 -5.83
CA GLY A 186 -20.98 -26.61 -4.45
C GLY A 186 -19.72 -27.41 -4.11
N ASN A 187 -19.01 -27.99 -5.08
CA ASN A 187 -17.78 -28.74 -4.81
C ASN A 187 -16.56 -27.83 -4.93
N ILE A 188 -15.68 -27.85 -3.92
CA ILE A 188 -14.39 -27.17 -3.98
C ILE A 188 -13.47 -27.93 -4.94
N LYS A 189 -12.89 -27.21 -5.90
CA LYS A 189 -11.89 -27.69 -6.86
C LYS A 189 -10.62 -26.88 -6.70
N ILE A 190 -9.48 -27.55 -6.85
CA ILE A 190 -8.15 -26.93 -6.80
C ILE A 190 -7.59 -26.91 -8.22
N LEU A 191 -7.25 -25.72 -8.72
CA LEU A 191 -6.47 -25.54 -9.94
C LEU A 191 -5.02 -25.28 -9.57
N GLU A 192 -4.13 -26.21 -9.92
CA GLU A 192 -2.69 -25.99 -9.88
C GLU A 192 -2.23 -25.31 -11.17
N ILE A 193 -1.65 -24.12 -11.05
CA ILE A 193 -1.03 -23.38 -12.14
C ILE A 193 0.47 -23.41 -11.90
N GLU A 194 1.21 -24.04 -12.80
CA GLU A 194 2.66 -23.88 -12.87
C GLU A 194 3.00 -22.51 -13.46
N VAL A 195 3.83 -21.75 -12.75
CA VAL A 195 4.30 -20.43 -13.19
C VAL A 195 5.66 -20.65 -13.84
N GLU A 196 5.72 -20.58 -15.18
CA GLU A 196 6.96 -20.60 -15.98
C GLU A 196 7.84 -19.38 -15.74
#